data_AF-A0A947WTS1-F1
#
_entry.id   AF-A0A947WTS1-F1
#
_cell.length_a   1.000
_cell.length_b   1.000
_cell.length_c   1.000
_cell.angle_alpha   90.00
_cell.angle_beta   90.00
_cell.angle_gamma   90.00
#
_symmetry.space_group_name_H-M   'P 1'
#
loop_
_entity.id
_entity.type
_entity.pdbx_description
1 polymer ?
#
loop_
_entity_poly.entity_id
_entity_poly.type
_entity_poly.pdbx_seq_one_letter_code
_entity_poly.pdbx_strand_id
1 'polypeptide(L)' 'NDPYLGKRLKGELKSYYSYRVWSYRIIYEIKKKELVILIIRIDYR' A
#
# COMPACT_ATOMS: atom_id res chain seq x y z
N ASN A 1 3.53 -14.08 -2.83
CA ASN A 1 3.07 -13.56 -1.52
C ASN A 1 4.01 -12.43 -1.08
N ASP A 2 4.14 -11.39 -1.90
CA ASP A 2 5.12 -10.32 -1.69
C ASP A 2 4.38 -9.00 -1.41
N PRO A 3 4.50 -8.42 -0.20
CA PRO A 3 3.83 -7.17 0.16
C PRO A 3 4.42 -5.94 -0.54
N TYR A 4 5.57 -6.06 -1.23
CA TYR A 4 6.21 -4.97 -1.97
C TYR A 4 5.77 -4.90 -3.44
N LEU A 5 4.77 -5.68 -3.86
CA LEU A 5 4.20 -5.63 -5.21
C LEU A 5 3.55 -4.26 -5.55
N GLY A 6 3.16 -3.48 -4.54
CA GLY A 6 2.67 -2.13 -4.71
C GLY A 6 3.77 -1.13 -5.08
N LYS A 7 3.39 -0.06 -5.79
CA LYS A 7 4.29 1.07 -6.03
C LYS A 7 4.43 1.91 -4.78
N ARG A 8 5.65 2.09 -4.29
CA ARG A 8 5.95 3.03 -3.22
C ARG A 8 5.59 4.45 -3.66
N LEU A 9 4.82 5.16 -2.84
CA LEU A 9 4.47 6.55 -3.10
C LEU A 9 5.69 7.46 -2.86
N LYS A 10 5.64 8.68 -3.39
CA LYS A 10 6.74 9.66 -3.33
C LYS A 10 6.36 10.85 -2.45
N GLY A 11 7.35 11.68 -2.10
CA GLY A 11 7.16 12.89 -1.30
C GLY A 11 6.83 12.58 0.15
N GLU A 12 5.86 13.31 0.71
CA GLU A 12 5.39 13.13 2.09
C GLU A 12 4.79 11.74 2.33
N LEU A 13 4.34 11.07 1.26
CA LEU A 13 3.70 9.75 1.32
C LEU A 13 4.70 8.58 1.14
N LYS A 14 6.00 8.81 1.26
CA LYS A 14 7.05 7.80 1.04
C LYS A 14 6.97 6.53 1.89
N SER A 15 6.20 6.53 2.98
CA SER A 15 5.99 5.34 3.82
C SER A 15 4.89 4.43 3.28
N TYR A 16 4.09 4.93 2.34
CA TYR A 16 2.92 4.23 1.81
C TYR A 16 3.20 3.58 0.46
N TYR A 17 2.42 2.55 0.19
CA TYR A 17 2.41 1.77 -1.03
C TYR A 17 1.03 1.85 -1.66
N SER A 18 1.01 1.90 -2.99
CA SER A 18 -0.21 1.84 -3.79
C SER A 18 -0.21 0.56 -4.61
N TYR A 19 -1.16 -0.31 -4.34
CA TYR A 19 -1.36 -1.55 -5.09
C TYR A 19 -2.67 -1.47 -5.86
N ARG A 20 -2.60 -1.73 -7.18
CA ARG A 20 -3.77 -1.73 -8.06
C ARG A 20 -4.14 -3.17 -8.36
N VAL A 21 -5.37 -3.55 -8.00
CA VAL A 21 -5.94 -4.86 -8.31
C VAL A 21 -7.20 -4.61 -9.10
N TRP A 22 -7.16 -4.93 -10.40
CA TRP A 22 -8.29 -4.71 -11.30
C TRP A 22 -8.76 -3.24 -11.26
N SER A 23 -10.02 -2.98 -10.88
CA SER A 23 -10.59 -1.63 -10.71
C SER A 23 -10.33 -1.00 -9.33
N TYR A 24 -9.72 -1.73 -8.39
CA TYR A 24 -9.44 -1.24 -7.04
C TYR A 24 -8.03 -0.64 -6.92
N ARG A 25 -7.92 0.42 -6.12
CA ARG A 25 -6.65 0.98 -5.67
C ARG A 25 -6.59 0.91 -4.14
N ILE A 26 -5.60 0.17 -3.64
CA ILE A 26 -5.35 -0.03 -2.22
C ILE A 26 -4.13 0.81 -1.84
N ILE A 27 -4.27 1.66 -0.83
CA ILE A 27 -3.16 2.38 -0.20
C ILE A 27 -2.90 1.74 1.16
N TYR A 28 -1.66 1.30 1.37
CA TYR A 28 -1.26 0.59 2.58
C TYR A 28 0.15 0.95 3.03
N GLU A 29 0.45 0.68 4.30
CA GLU A 29 1.78 0.81 4.90
C GLU A 29 2.29 -0.56 5.37
N ILE A 30 3.59 -0.79 5.25
CA ILE A 30 4.23 -2.02 5.73
C ILE A 30 5.04 -1.70 6.99
N LYS A 31 4.54 -2.13 8.14
CA LYS A 31 5.23 -2.00 9.43
C LYS A 31 6.10 -3.22 9.71
N LYS A 32 7.34 -3.19 9.21
CA LYS A 32 8.27 -4.34 9.30
C LYS A 32 8.56 -4.82 10.73
N LYS A 33 8.63 -3.91 11.70
CA LYS A 33 8.90 -4.25 13.11
C LYS A 33 7.78 -5.07 13.74
N GLU A 34 6.55 -4.81 13.32
CA GLU A 34 5.34 -5.44 13.85
C GLU A 34 4.84 -6.57 12.93
N LEU A 35 5.46 -6.75 11.76
CA LEU A 35 5.01 -7.64 10.68
C LEU A 35 3.55 -7.38 10.25
N VAL A 36 3.12 -6.12 10.33
CA VAL A 36 1.74 -5.69 10.02
C VAL A 36 1.68 -4.96 8.68
N ILE A 37 0.62 -5.23 7.91
CA ILE A 37 0.22 -4.45 6.73
C ILE A 37 -1.01 -3.63 7.14
N LEU A 38 -0.86 -2.30 7.22
CA LEU A 38 -1.95 -1.40 7.57
C LEU A 38 -2.62 -0.88 6.30
N ILE A 39 -3.88 -1.23 6.07
CA ILE A 39 -4.67 -0.69 4.96
C ILE A 39 -5.26 0.65 5.40
N ILE A 40 -4.96 1.70 4.62
CA ILE A 40 -5.34 3.07 4.94
C ILE A 40 -6.57 3.49 4.14
N ARG A 41 -6.61 3.10 2.88
CA ARG A 41 -7.72 3.40 1.99
C ARG A 41 -7.85 2.33 0.93
N ILE A 42 -9.10 1.97 0.64
CA ILE A 42 -9.47 1.20 -0.53
C ILE A 42 -10.39 2.11 -1.34
N ASP A 43 -10.06 2.27 -2.62
CA ASP A 43 -10.84 3.06 -3.56
C ASP A 43 -11.23 2.19 -4.75
N TYR A 44 -12.42 2.41 -5.28
CA TYR A 44 -12.95 1.73 -6.46
C TYR A 44 -13.14 2.74 -7.58
N ARG A 45 -12.66 2.40 -8.78
CA ARG A 45 -12.94 3.16 -9.99
C ARG A 45 -14.13 2.61 -10.75
#